data_AF-A0A7X8W5F8-F1
#
_entry.id   AF-A0A7X8W5F8-F1
#
_cell.length_a   1.000
_cell.length_b   1.000
_cell.length_c   1.000
_cell.angle_alpha   90.00
_cell.angle_beta   90.00
_cell.angle_gamma   90.00
#
_symmetry.space_group_name_H-M   'P 1'
#
loop_
_entity.id
_entity.type
_entity.pdbx_description
1 polymer ?
#
loop_
_entity_poly.entity_id
_entity_poly.type
_entity_poly.pdbx_seq_one_letter_code
_entity_poly.pdbx_strand_id
1 'polypeptide(L)'
;MKIWVDADSVPVQYRQIILKRATKENIATIFVADRTLNDVLIARDNHSALLRDPYRQSMEREELRKIKSAIEMVVVTTGANSADDYIIDNISEDDLLITHDIPLASRAVSLYALVLDDRGNTYTEENIKARLSERNMMNELRCLGLFVERQGAMGEKTKTEFSNAFDRALVKLKK
;
A
#
# COMPACT_ATOMS: atom_id res chain seq x y z
N MET A 1 -8.04 9.12 7.44
CA MET A 1 -7.34 7.85 7.18
C MET A 1 -7.69 7.29 5.80
N LYS A 2 -6.70 7.30 4.92
CA LYS A 2 -6.61 6.54 3.68
C LYS A 2 -5.45 5.54 3.80
N ILE A 3 -5.50 4.49 2.99
CA ILE A 3 -4.39 3.54 2.83
C ILE A 3 -3.76 3.82 1.47
N TRP A 4 -2.49 4.20 1.47
CA TRP A 4 -1.65 4.34 0.29
C TRP A 4 -0.83 3.07 0.11
N VAL A 5 -0.80 2.54 -1.11
CA VAL A 5 -0.04 1.35 -1.44
C VAL A 5 0.87 1.68 -2.61
N ASP A 6 2.18 1.63 -2.37
CA ASP A 6 3.18 1.53 -3.43
C ASP A 6 3.08 0.12 -4.02
N ALA A 7 2.30 0.00 -5.08
CA ALA A 7 1.81 -1.29 -5.56
C ALA A 7 2.85 -2.03 -6.42
N ASP A 8 3.91 -1.35 -6.85
CA ASP A 8 5.03 -1.95 -7.57
C ASP A 8 6.01 -2.64 -6.63
N SER A 9 6.20 -2.12 -5.41
CA SER A 9 7.03 -2.78 -4.42
C SER A 9 6.31 -3.93 -3.71
N VAL A 10 4.96 -3.92 -3.65
CA VAL A 10 4.16 -4.89 -2.90
C VAL A 10 3.74 -6.11 -3.74
N PRO A 11 4.13 -7.34 -3.34
CA PRO A 11 3.70 -8.58 -3.97
C PRO A 11 2.18 -8.76 -4.06
N VAL A 12 1.71 -9.42 -5.12
CA VAL A 12 0.28 -9.70 -5.39
C VAL A 12 -0.44 -10.28 -4.17
N GLN A 13 0.19 -11.22 -3.46
CA GLN A 13 -0.44 -11.90 -2.31
C GLN A 13 -0.79 -10.93 -1.17
N TYR A 14 0.05 -9.92 -0.93
CA TYR A 14 -0.22 -8.89 0.08
C TYR A 14 -1.24 -7.87 -0.43
N ARG A 15 -1.20 -7.52 -1.71
CA ARG A 15 -2.28 -6.72 -2.33
C ARG A 15 -3.64 -7.39 -2.16
N GLN A 16 -3.73 -8.71 -2.32
CA GLN A 16 -4.98 -9.44 -2.07
C GLN A 16 -5.49 -9.31 -0.62
N ILE A 17 -4.59 -9.31 0.37
CA ILE A 17 -4.95 -9.09 1.78
C ILE A 17 -5.49 -7.67 1.97
N ILE A 18 -4.79 -6.68 1.43
CA ILE A 18 -5.19 -5.27 1.50
C ILE A 18 -6.56 -5.07 0.82
N LEU A 19 -6.73 -5.57 -0.41
CA LEU A 19 -7.97 -5.48 -1.18
C LEU A 19 -9.14 -6.14 -0.46
N LYS A 20 -8.93 -7.32 0.14
CA LYS A 20 -9.95 -8.03 0.92
C LYS A 20 -10.41 -7.18 2.10
N ARG A 21 -9.47 -6.56 2.84
CA ARG A 21 -9.82 -5.71 3.98
C ARG A 21 -10.49 -4.41 3.55
N ALA A 22 -9.96 -3.75 2.52
CA ALA A 22 -10.51 -2.53 1.95
C ALA A 22 -11.96 -2.71 1.48
N THR A 23 -12.25 -3.85 0.83
CA THR A 23 -13.61 -4.24 0.42
C THR A 23 -14.50 -4.49 1.63
N LYS A 24 -14.03 -5.27 2.62
CA LYS A 24 -14.82 -5.63 3.80
C LYS A 24 -15.24 -4.42 4.63
N GLU A 25 -14.37 -3.44 4.76
CA GLU A 25 -14.57 -2.28 5.64
C GLU A 25 -14.83 -0.97 4.89
N ASN A 26 -14.91 -1.02 3.56
CA ASN A 26 -15.04 0.14 2.68
C ASN A 26 -14.04 1.27 3.02
N ILE A 27 -12.78 0.90 3.25
CA ILE A 27 -11.71 1.85 3.56
C ILE A 27 -11.20 2.46 2.26
N ALA A 28 -10.98 3.78 2.25
CA ALA A 28 -10.33 4.47 1.15
C ALA A 28 -8.90 3.95 0.95
N THR A 29 -8.66 3.26 -0.17
CA THR A 29 -7.38 2.61 -0.46
C THR A 29 -6.93 2.94 -1.86
N ILE A 30 -5.78 3.59 -1.99
CA ILE A 30 -5.21 4.07 -3.24
C ILE A 30 -3.97 3.24 -3.56
N PHE A 31 -4.02 2.50 -4.67
CA PHE A 31 -2.89 1.78 -5.22
C PHE A 31 -2.21 2.66 -6.27
N VAL A 32 -0.92 2.93 -6.09
CA VAL A 32 -0.12 3.74 -7.01
C VAL A 32 0.91 2.83 -7.67
N ALA A 33 0.99 2.86 -9.00
CA ALA A 33 1.98 2.10 -9.76
C ALA A 33 2.32 2.78 -11.09
N ASP A 34 3.44 2.38 -11.70
CA ASP A 34 3.85 2.80 -13.05
C ASP A 34 3.07 2.11 -14.18
N ARG A 35 2.22 1.15 -13.82
CA ARG A 35 1.44 0.33 -14.74
C ARG A 35 0.09 -0.05 -14.15
N THR A 36 -0.81 -0.45 -15.04
CA THR A 36 -2.11 -0.98 -14.63
C THR A 36 -1.98 -2.34 -13.96
N LEU A 37 -2.61 -2.50 -12.79
CA LEU A 37 -2.69 -3.76 -12.05
C LEU A 37 -4.09 -4.36 -12.15
N ASN A 38 -4.22 -5.47 -12.90
CA ASN A 38 -5.52 -6.11 -13.15
C ASN A 38 -6.18 -6.61 -11.86
N ASP A 39 -5.42 -7.09 -10.90
CA ASP A 39 -5.95 -7.58 -9.63
C ASP A 39 -6.64 -6.45 -8.82
N VAL A 40 -6.09 -5.24 -8.88
CA VAL A 40 -6.69 -4.05 -8.25
C VAL A 40 -7.95 -3.60 -9.00
N LEU A 41 -7.90 -3.54 -10.34
CA LEU A 41 -9.05 -3.14 -11.15
C LEU A 41 -10.23 -4.10 -10.97
N ILE A 42 -9.99 -5.40 -11.01
CA ILE A 42 -11.02 -6.43 -10.82
C ILE A 42 -11.65 -6.28 -9.43
N ALA A 43 -10.83 -6.11 -8.38
CA ALA A 43 -11.33 -5.95 -7.02
C ALA A 43 -12.18 -4.67 -6.87
N ARG A 44 -11.73 -3.54 -7.44
CA ARG A 44 -12.49 -2.28 -7.46
C ARG A 44 -13.84 -2.43 -8.14
N ASP A 45 -13.86 -3.05 -9.31
CA ASP A 45 -15.07 -3.17 -10.12
C ASP A 45 -16.08 -4.12 -9.47
N ASN A 46 -15.60 -5.24 -8.93
CA ASN A 46 -16.40 -6.16 -8.13
C ASN A 46 -16.97 -5.48 -6.88
N HIS A 47 -16.16 -4.71 -6.16
CA HIS A 47 -16.63 -3.99 -4.98
C HIS A 47 -17.67 -2.93 -5.34
N SER A 48 -17.48 -2.19 -6.44
CA SER A 48 -18.47 -1.23 -6.93
C SER A 48 -19.79 -1.91 -7.29
N ALA A 49 -19.74 -3.12 -7.87
CA ALA A 49 -20.94 -3.90 -8.16
C ALA A 49 -21.65 -4.35 -6.87
N LEU A 50 -20.92 -4.81 -5.87
CA LEU A 50 -21.45 -5.18 -4.55
C LEU A 50 -22.15 -3.99 -3.86
N LEU A 51 -21.55 -2.81 -3.89
CA LEU A 51 -22.13 -1.60 -3.30
C LEU A 51 -23.42 -1.14 -4.00
N ARG A 52 -23.58 -1.45 -5.30
CA ARG A 52 -24.76 -1.09 -6.10
C ARG A 52 -25.90 -2.10 -5.96
N ASP A 53 -25.61 -3.34 -5.58
CA ASP A 53 -26.57 -4.44 -5.60
C ASP A 53 -27.84 -4.16 -4.77
N PRO A 54 -27.77 -3.61 -3.54
CA PRO A 54 -28.95 -3.30 -2.74
C PRO A 54 -29.90 -2.27 -3.38
N TYR A 55 -29.39 -1.42 -4.27
CA TYR A 55 -30.11 -0.30 -4.86
C TYR A 55 -30.59 -0.57 -6.30
N ARG A 56 -30.24 -1.74 -6.86
CA ARG A 56 -30.41 -2.04 -8.27
C ARG A 56 -31.86 -2.01 -8.75
N GLN A 57 -32.80 -2.26 -7.83
CA GLN A 57 -34.24 -2.25 -8.11
C GLN A 57 -34.93 -0.93 -7.72
N SER A 58 -34.25 -0.08 -6.94
CA SER A 58 -34.85 1.13 -6.33
C SER A 58 -34.27 2.46 -6.83
N MET A 59 -33.14 2.43 -7.54
CA MET A 59 -32.48 3.63 -8.08
C MET A 59 -32.32 3.58 -9.59
N GLU A 60 -32.36 4.76 -10.21
CA GLU A 60 -32.10 4.91 -11.64
C GLU A 60 -30.65 4.58 -12.00
N ARG A 61 -30.44 4.14 -13.26
CA ARG A 61 -29.11 3.71 -13.74
C ARG A 61 -28.03 4.78 -13.58
N GLU A 62 -28.39 6.04 -13.77
CA GLU A 62 -27.45 7.16 -13.69
C GLU A 62 -27.01 7.44 -12.25
N GLU A 63 -27.89 7.24 -11.28
CA GLU A 63 -27.57 7.39 -9.87
C GLU A 63 -26.74 6.22 -9.35
N LEU A 64 -27.05 4.99 -9.77
CA LEU A 64 -26.25 3.80 -9.47
C LEU A 64 -24.78 3.94 -9.91
N ARG A 65 -24.53 4.64 -11.04
CA ARG A 65 -23.16 4.89 -11.53
C ARG A 65 -22.34 5.81 -10.62
N LYS A 66 -23.01 6.63 -9.79
CA LYS A 66 -22.34 7.50 -8.81
C LYS A 66 -21.77 6.71 -7.63
N ILE A 67 -22.37 5.55 -7.31
CA ILE A 67 -21.86 4.65 -6.27
C ILE A 67 -20.59 3.98 -6.80
N LYS A 68 -19.46 4.25 -6.17
CA LYS A 68 -18.14 3.73 -6.51
C LYS A 68 -17.47 3.11 -5.29
N SER A 69 -16.60 2.14 -5.54
CA SER A 69 -15.69 1.59 -4.54
C SER A 69 -14.77 2.68 -3.98
N ALA A 70 -14.41 2.56 -2.70
CA ALA A 70 -13.37 3.36 -2.06
C ALA A 70 -11.93 2.93 -2.48
N ILE A 71 -11.82 1.87 -3.28
CA ILE A 71 -10.55 1.40 -3.86
C ILE A 71 -10.27 2.17 -5.14
N GLU A 72 -9.10 2.78 -5.23
CA GLU A 72 -8.65 3.53 -6.39
C GLU A 72 -7.33 2.97 -6.92
N MET A 73 -7.15 3.07 -8.24
CA MET A 73 -5.90 2.72 -8.93
C MET A 73 -5.41 3.98 -9.63
N VAL A 74 -4.23 4.45 -9.24
CA VAL A 74 -3.54 5.55 -9.89
C VAL A 74 -2.37 4.97 -10.67
N VAL A 75 -2.37 5.22 -11.98
CA VAL A 75 -1.26 4.87 -12.85
C VAL A 75 -0.49 6.16 -13.13
N VAL A 76 0.75 6.21 -12.66
CA VAL A 76 1.65 7.35 -12.91
C VAL A 76 2.43 7.12 -14.21
N THR A 77 2.93 8.20 -14.82
CA THR A 77 3.80 8.11 -15.98
C THR A 77 5.08 7.35 -15.64
N THR A 78 5.49 6.44 -16.52
CA THR A 78 6.71 5.66 -16.38
C THR A 78 7.92 6.60 -16.30
N GLY A 79 8.52 6.69 -15.12
CA GLY A 79 9.62 7.59 -14.80
C GLY A 79 10.18 7.24 -13.42
N ALA A 80 11.46 7.52 -13.19
CA ALA A 80 12.08 7.27 -11.89
C ALA A 80 11.35 8.08 -10.81
N ASN A 81 10.90 7.41 -9.75
CA ASN A 81 10.25 7.99 -8.57
C ASN A 81 8.86 8.64 -8.79
N SER A 82 8.22 8.48 -9.96
CA SER A 82 6.89 9.08 -10.21
C SER A 82 5.83 8.61 -9.21
N ALA A 83 5.88 7.33 -8.80
CA ALA A 83 4.93 6.76 -7.85
C ALA A 83 5.18 7.29 -6.43
N ASP A 84 6.45 7.29 -6.02
CA ASP A 84 6.93 7.82 -4.75
C ASP A 84 6.50 9.28 -4.56
N ASP A 85 6.77 10.13 -5.56
CA ASP A 85 6.44 11.54 -5.50
C ASP A 85 4.93 11.76 -5.43
N TYR A 86 4.16 11.02 -6.23
CA TYR A 86 2.70 11.08 -6.16
C TYR A 86 2.16 10.70 -4.78
N ILE A 87 2.69 9.65 -4.15
CA ILE A 87 2.28 9.26 -2.80
C ILE A 87 2.62 10.36 -1.80
N ILE A 88 3.86 10.86 -1.82
CA ILE A 88 4.33 11.87 -0.87
C ILE A 88 3.58 13.19 -0.99
N ASP A 89 3.21 13.59 -2.21
CA ASP A 89 2.47 14.83 -2.44
C ASP A 89 1.00 14.76 -1.96
N ASN A 90 0.45 13.55 -1.79
CA ASN A 90 -0.97 13.36 -1.45
C ASN A 90 -1.21 12.71 -0.08
N ILE A 91 -0.18 12.15 0.56
CA ILE A 91 -0.29 11.51 1.87
C ILE A 91 -0.46 12.54 2.98
N SER A 92 -1.21 12.19 4.01
CA SER A 92 -1.44 13.01 5.21
C SER A 92 -1.03 12.27 6.48
N GLU A 93 -0.91 13.00 7.60
CA GLU A 93 -0.41 12.47 8.88
C GLU A 93 -1.24 11.28 9.42
N ASP A 94 -2.55 11.25 9.15
CA ASP A 94 -3.48 10.19 9.58
C ASP A 94 -3.64 9.04 8.57
N ASP A 95 -2.76 8.95 7.58
CA ASP A 95 -2.81 7.92 6.55
C ASP A 95 -1.80 6.80 6.82
N LEU A 96 -2.08 5.63 6.24
CA LEU A 96 -1.20 4.45 6.26
C LEU A 96 -0.52 4.30 4.90
N LEU A 97 0.80 4.28 4.86
CA LEU A 97 1.55 3.85 3.68
C LEU A 97 2.00 2.39 3.81
N ILE A 98 1.81 1.63 2.73
CA ILE A 98 2.37 0.28 2.58
C ILE A 98 3.42 0.32 1.46
N THR A 99 4.69 0.10 1.81
CA THR A 99 5.80 0.08 0.87
C THR A 99 6.95 -0.78 1.41
N HIS A 100 7.78 -1.31 0.51
CA HIS A 100 9.07 -1.91 0.85
C HIS A 100 10.25 -0.97 0.60
N ASP A 101 10.02 0.15 -0.07
CA ASP A 101 11.07 1.11 -0.39
C ASP A 101 11.39 1.94 0.86
N ILE A 102 12.56 1.70 1.44
CA ILE A 102 13.02 2.38 2.66
C ILE A 102 13.18 3.90 2.43
N PRO A 103 13.79 4.39 1.33
CA PRO A 103 13.71 5.80 0.96
C PRO A 103 12.31 6.40 0.95
N LEU A 104 11.32 5.75 0.30
CA LEU A 104 9.93 6.22 0.30
C LEU A 104 9.34 6.22 1.73
N ALA A 105 9.55 5.14 2.48
CA ALA A 105 9.13 5.04 3.87
C ALA A 105 9.70 6.18 4.73
N SER A 106 10.98 6.52 4.54
CA SER A 106 11.63 7.64 5.26
C SER A 106 10.99 8.98 4.94
N ARG A 107 10.62 9.23 3.68
CA ARG A 107 9.92 10.46 3.28
C ARG A 107 8.54 10.53 3.92
N ALA A 108 7.79 9.43 3.89
CA ALA A 108 6.44 9.37 4.45
C ALA A 108 6.42 9.49 5.98
N VAL A 109 7.35 8.84 6.68
CA VAL A 109 7.50 8.99 8.15
C VAL A 109 7.80 10.44 8.53
N SER A 110 8.55 11.18 7.69
CA SER A 110 8.83 12.61 7.93
C SER A 110 7.59 13.49 7.78
N LEU A 111 6.53 12.98 7.16
CA LEU A 111 5.19 13.61 7.08
C LEU A 111 4.22 13.03 8.12
N TYR A 112 4.75 12.45 9.20
CA TYR A 112 4.01 11.80 10.29
C TYR A 112 3.09 10.63 9.89
N ALA A 113 3.13 10.18 8.63
CA ALA A 113 2.34 9.05 8.19
C ALA A 113 2.85 7.74 8.83
N LEU A 114 1.91 6.84 9.14
CA LEU A 114 2.27 5.49 9.58
C LEU A 114 2.71 4.67 8.37
N VAL A 115 3.88 4.02 8.45
CA VAL A 115 4.37 3.19 7.34
C VAL A 115 4.50 1.72 7.78
N LEU A 116 4.08 0.82 6.91
CA LEU A 116 4.11 -0.63 7.09
C LEU A 116 4.81 -1.30 5.90
N ASP A 117 5.73 -2.22 6.16
CA ASP A 117 6.27 -3.10 5.12
C ASP A 117 5.52 -4.44 5.04
N ASP A 118 5.78 -5.20 3.97
CA ASP A 118 5.17 -6.51 3.76
C ASP A 118 5.65 -7.61 4.72
N ARG A 119 6.72 -7.35 5.48
CA ARG A 119 7.23 -8.24 6.54
C ARG A 119 6.55 -7.95 7.87
N GLY A 120 5.65 -6.97 7.92
CA GLY A 120 4.91 -6.59 9.10
C GLY A 120 5.68 -5.67 10.05
N ASN A 121 6.79 -5.07 9.61
CA ASN A 121 7.49 -4.03 10.35
C ASN A 121 6.80 -2.68 10.13
N THR A 122 6.67 -1.91 11.20
CA THR A 122 6.18 -0.53 11.12
C THR A 122 7.33 0.44 11.29
N TYR A 123 7.44 1.42 10.41
CA TYR A 123 8.45 2.46 10.50
C TYR A 123 7.93 3.66 11.28
N THR A 124 8.81 4.21 12.12
CA THR A 124 8.62 5.40 12.95
C THR A 124 9.86 6.27 12.84
N GLU A 125 9.79 7.54 13.25
CA GLU A 125 10.96 8.43 13.21
C GLU A 125 12.17 7.87 13.96
N GLU A 126 11.92 7.12 15.03
CA GLU A 126 12.93 6.52 15.90
C GLU A 126 13.70 5.40 15.18
N ASN A 127 13.02 4.58 14.37
CA ASN A 127 13.62 3.40 13.77
C ASN A 127 14.03 3.59 12.30
N ILE A 128 13.40 4.53 11.58
CA ILE A 128 13.58 4.66 10.12
C ILE A 128 14.97 5.15 9.75
N LYS A 129 15.58 6.03 10.57
CA LYS A 129 16.93 6.56 10.33
C LYS A 129 17.98 5.45 10.34
N ALA A 130 17.94 4.58 11.34
CA ALA A 130 18.83 3.43 11.43
C ALA A 130 18.67 2.51 10.21
N ARG A 131 17.42 2.23 9.80
CA ARG A 131 17.16 1.36 8.64
C ARG A 131 17.57 1.97 7.32
N LEU A 132 17.42 3.29 7.16
CA LEU A 132 17.92 4.00 5.99
C LEU A 132 19.45 3.95 5.91
N SER A 133 20.15 4.14 7.03
CA SER A 133 21.61 4.02 7.09
C SER A 133 22.09 2.60 6.75
N GLU A 134 21.47 1.57 7.33
CA GLU A 134 21.75 0.17 6.99
C GLU A 134 21.52 -0.11 5.50
N ARG A 135 20.39 0.34 4.95
CA ARG A 135 20.07 0.19 3.52
C ARG A 135 21.11 0.85 2.63
N ASN A 136 21.53 2.07 2.95
CA ASN A 136 22.52 2.80 2.15
C ASN A 136 23.88 2.10 2.18
N MET A 137 24.33 1.65 3.35
CA MET A 137 25.56 0.87 3.49
C MET A 137 25.51 -0.43 2.68
N MET A 138 24.40 -1.18 2.74
CA MET A 138 24.23 -2.42 1.98
C MET A 138 24.17 -2.17 0.46
N ASN A 139 23.56 -1.07 0.04
CA ASN A 139 23.57 -0.65 -1.36
C ASN A 139 24.98 -0.33 -1.85
N GLU A 140 25.80 0.37 -1.06
CA GLU A 140 27.21 0.63 -1.38
C GLU A 140 27.99 -0.67 -1.53
N LEU A 141 27.84 -1.61 -0.59
CA LEU A 141 28.48 -2.92 -0.66
C LEU A 141 28.04 -3.73 -1.89
N ARG A 142 26.76 -3.62 -2.29
CA ARG A 142 26.24 -4.24 -3.52
C ARG A 142 26.87 -3.60 -4.76
N CYS A 143 26.96 -2.27 -4.83
CA CYS A 143 27.61 -1.55 -5.94
C CYS A 143 29.09 -1.90 -6.09
N LEU A 144 29.78 -2.18 -4.98
CA LEU A 144 31.17 -2.66 -4.97
C LEU A 144 31.32 -4.16 -5.31
N GLY A 145 30.21 -4.88 -5.51
CA GLY A 145 30.21 -6.32 -5.78
C GLY A 145 30.58 -7.20 -4.59
N LEU A 146 30.63 -6.64 -3.38
CA LEU A 146 31.04 -7.34 -2.15
C LEU A 146 29.88 -8.06 -1.45
N PHE A 147 28.64 -7.80 -1.88
CA PHE A 147 27.45 -8.37 -1.28
C PHE A 147 26.42 -8.78 -2.33
N VAL A 148 25.94 -10.03 -2.24
CA VAL A 148 24.79 -10.53 -2.99
C VAL A 148 23.72 -10.88 -1.98
N GLU A 149 22.66 -10.07 -1.95
CA GLU A 149 21.53 -10.31 -1.07
C GLU A 149 20.75 -11.54 -1.55
N ARG A 150 20.65 -12.56 -0.68
CA ARG A 150 19.73 -13.67 -0.91
C ARG A 150 18.40 -13.34 -0.25
N GLN A 151 17.39 -13.02 -1.05
CA GLN A 151 16.03 -12.90 -0.52
C GLN A 151 15.61 -14.26 0.06
N GLY A 152 15.24 -14.29 1.33
CA GLY A 152 14.66 -15.48 1.96
C GLY A 152 13.34 -15.84 1.28
N ALA A 153 13.05 -17.15 1.18
CA ALA A 153 11.80 -17.60 0.59
C ALA A 153 10.60 -17.08 1.38
N MET A 154 9.62 -16.50 0.66
CA MET A 154 8.34 -16.07 1.23
C MET A 154 7.54 -17.30 1.67
N GLY A 155 7.01 -17.30 2.89
CA GLY A 155 6.25 -18.44 3.44
C GLY A 155 4.94 -18.01 4.09
N GLU A 156 4.09 -18.97 4.46
CA GLU A 156 2.77 -18.68 5.09
C GLU A 156 2.89 -17.90 6.41
N LYS A 157 4.06 -18.00 7.06
CA LYS A 157 4.39 -17.25 8.27
C LYS A 157 4.44 -15.73 8.01
N THR A 158 5.14 -15.28 6.96
CA THR A 158 5.29 -13.85 6.65
C THR A 158 3.94 -13.22 6.27
N LYS A 159 3.10 -13.98 5.58
CA LYS A 159 1.72 -13.59 5.26
C LYS A 159 0.87 -13.35 6.51
N THR A 160 0.99 -14.23 7.50
CA THR A 160 0.29 -14.10 8.78
C THR A 160 0.82 -12.91 9.57
N GLU A 161 2.14 -12.71 9.59
CA GLU A 161 2.80 -11.57 10.24
C GLU A 161 2.34 -10.24 9.64
N PHE A 162 2.32 -10.14 8.31
CA PHE A 162 1.79 -8.97 7.59
C PHE A 162 0.33 -8.71 7.94
N SER A 163 -0.54 -9.72 7.86
CA SER A 163 -1.97 -9.56 8.16
C SER A 163 -2.18 -9.05 9.58
N ASN A 164 -1.45 -9.58 10.55
CA ASN A 164 -1.53 -9.15 11.94
C ASN A 164 -1.00 -7.72 12.14
N ALA A 165 0.10 -7.36 11.46
CA ALA A 165 0.67 -6.02 11.52
C ALA A 165 -0.25 -4.98 10.88
N PHE A 166 -0.82 -5.32 9.73
CA PHE A 166 -1.80 -4.50 9.03
C PHE A 166 -3.04 -4.24 9.89
N ASP A 167 -3.60 -5.29 10.51
CA ASP A 167 -4.74 -5.13 11.42
C ASP A 167 -4.39 -4.23 12.61
N ARG A 168 -3.20 -4.35 13.20
CA ARG A 168 -2.73 -3.45 14.27
C ARG A 168 -2.60 -2.00 13.79
N ALA A 169 -2.06 -1.77 12.60
CA ALA A 169 -1.92 -0.44 12.02
C ALA A 169 -3.30 0.22 11.82
N LEU A 170 -4.28 -0.52 11.30
CA LEU A 170 -5.65 -0.04 11.14
C LEU A 170 -6.32 0.29 12.48
N VAL A 171 -6.11 -0.53 13.51
CA VAL A 171 -6.65 -0.24 14.85
C VAL A 171 -6.03 1.02 15.44
N LYS A 172 -4.73 1.25 15.21
CA LYS A 172 -4.03 2.45 15.70
C LYS A 172 -4.59 3.73 15.08
N LEU A 173 -4.87 3.73 13.78
CA LEU A 173 -5.35 4.89 13.04
C LEU A 173 -6.87 5.14 13.16
N LYS A 174 -7.63 4.18 13.70
CA LYS A 174 -9.06 4.34 14.02
C LYS A 174 -9.32 4.92 15.41
N LYS A 175 -8.28 5.06 16.24
CA LYS A 175 -8.39 5.68 17.57
C LYS A 175 -8.26 7.19 17.45
#